data_AF-A0A2P4YBR5-F1
#
_entry.id   AF-A0A2P4YBR5-F1
#
_cell.length_a   1.000
_cell.length_b   1.000
_cell.length_c   1.000
_cell.angle_alpha   90.00
_cell.angle_beta   90.00
_cell.angle_gamma   90.00
#
_symmetry.space_group_name_H-M   'P 1'
#
loop_
_entity.id
_entity.type
_entity.pdbx_description
1 polymer ?
#
loop_
_entity_poly.entity_id
_entity_poly.type
_entity_poly.pdbx_seq_one_letter_code
_entity_poly.pdbx_strand_id
1 'polypeptide(L)'
;MIPGQRVDMEKHPLDDRTTLTFPSDLPMETPYMEQVYYVRKCYSEYYDIVLRLLDEQVESVTVTGTPGIGKSVFLAYFFQRYSSQNKEATIITASFTRESKMRKVVVWKGGKIVGEAKNQSLPMDELIWKTETEVRAQVKQEECVRGMVPKARLLYLYDGPPNDSPVGAQMVCFTSPNASWFAKLKKTPMRPQLFMPLWDLEELQIAAEEVNLTMSASLWDKVRNERKREIEPNDGLMFADEIDMRYKIFGGVARECLSTDASFVRERLALIKKAIDNIEEITHLRSALDGTETKDLHHCIFHYVPDPDGEQPTIAEPTTYVKRLLMERLCKSVTKQRNVIIKYLENIGAAASFRGTLFKCGVHGKLHSGCSKAAEWKRSHTIEKVHLRNVKTNGGW
;
A
#
# COMPACT_ATOMS: atom_id res chain seq x y z
N MET A 1 5.70 -21.89 -8.07
CA MET A 1 6.34 -21.51 -9.34
C MET A 1 6.25 -22.67 -10.33
N ILE A 2 5.53 -22.48 -11.43
CA ILE A 2 5.78 -23.15 -12.73
C ILE A 2 5.94 -22.01 -13.74
N PRO A 3 7.10 -21.83 -14.39
CA PRO A 3 7.27 -20.86 -15.47
C PRO A 3 6.79 -21.45 -16.80
N GLY A 4 6.08 -20.67 -17.63
CA GLY A 4 6.17 -20.86 -19.08
C GLY A 4 4.91 -21.11 -19.91
N GLN A 5 3.68 -20.97 -19.39
CA GLN A 5 2.51 -20.87 -20.26
C GLN A 5 1.82 -19.51 -20.07
N ARG A 6 2.26 -18.52 -20.85
CA ARG A 6 1.38 -17.40 -21.22
C ARG A 6 0.32 -18.00 -22.13
N VAL A 7 -0.84 -18.29 -21.57
CA VAL A 7 -2.06 -18.30 -22.37
C VAL A 7 -2.25 -16.83 -22.75
N ASP A 8 -2.10 -16.51 -24.03
CA ASP A 8 -2.42 -15.19 -24.56
C ASP A 8 -3.93 -14.97 -24.35
N MET A 9 -4.28 -14.41 -23.19
CA MET A 9 -5.64 -13.97 -22.93
C MET A 9 -5.89 -12.78 -23.82
N GLU A 10 -6.96 -12.89 -24.61
CA GLU A 10 -7.38 -11.86 -25.55
C GLU A 10 -7.51 -10.51 -24.82
N LYS A 11 -6.79 -9.49 -25.29
CA LYS A 11 -6.83 -8.14 -24.70
C LYS A 11 -8.26 -7.65 -24.63
N HIS A 12 -8.72 -7.26 -23.44
CA HIS A 12 -10.09 -6.79 -23.28
C HIS A 12 -10.20 -5.32 -23.72
N PRO A 13 -11.31 -4.87 -24.33
CA PRO A 13 -11.45 -3.47 -24.79
C PRO A 13 -11.31 -2.39 -23.71
N LEU A 14 -11.39 -2.77 -22.42
CA LEU A 14 -11.15 -1.86 -21.30
C LEU A 14 -9.65 -1.64 -21.04
N ASP A 15 -8.79 -2.53 -21.52
CA ASP A 15 -7.34 -2.48 -21.30
C ASP A 15 -6.67 -1.41 -22.17
N ASP A 16 -7.32 -1.03 -23.28
CA ASP A 16 -6.85 0.03 -24.19
C ASP A 16 -7.37 1.42 -23.81
N ARG A 17 -8.21 1.52 -22.75
CA ARG A 17 -8.74 2.81 -22.28
C ARG A 17 -7.83 3.39 -21.20
N THR A 18 -7.51 4.67 -21.33
CA THR A 18 -6.75 5.43 -20.32
C THR A 18 -7.60 5.81 -19.12
N THR A 19 -8.91 6.02 -19.33
CA THR A 19 -9.85 6.39 -18.28
C THR A 19 -11.17 5.62 -18.39
N LEU A 20 -11.84 5.45 -17.24
CA LEU A 20 -13.14 4.81 -17.13
C LEU A 20 -14.05 5.55 -16.15
N THR A 21 -15.35 5.53 -16.43
CA THR A 21 -16.36 6.04 -15.49
C THR A 21 -16.42 5.15 -14.27
N PHE A 22 -16.37 5.76 -13.08
CA PHE A 22 -16.48 5.05 -11.82
C PHE A 22 -17.92 4.58 -11.58
N PRO A 23 -18.17 3.30 -11.24
CA PRO A 23 -19.51 2.82 -10.88
C PRO A 23 -19.93 3.35 -9.51
N SER A 24 -20.74 4.42 -9.48
CA SER A 24 -21.11 5.16 -8.26
C SER A 24 -21.78 4.32 -7.16
N ASP A 25 -22.45 3.23 -7.54
CA ASP A 25 -23.15 2.38 -6.58
C ASP A 25 -22.24 1.34 -5.90
N LEU A 26 -20.99 1.17 -6.37
CA LEU A 26 -20.03 0.28 -5.74
C LEU A 26 -19.81 0.69 -4.27
N PRO A 27 -19.97 -0.26 -3.32
CA PRO A 27 -19.59 -0.06 -1.94
C PRO A 27 -18.09 0.20 -1.81
N MET A 28 -17.73 1.31 -1.16
CA MET A 28 -16.34 1.67 -0.88
C MET A 28 -16.13 1.88 0.62
N GLU A 29 -14.98 1.48 1.15
CA GLU A 29 -14.52 1.80 2.52
C GLU A 29 -14.43 3.32 2.65
N THR A 30 -13.78 3.96 1.65
CA THR A 30 -13.67 5.41 1.50
C THR A 30 -14.36 5.82 0.21
N PRO A 31 -15.39 6.70 0.25
CA PRO A 31 -16.09 7.14 -0.96
C PRO A 31 -15.14 7.70 -2.01
N TYR A 32 -15.34 7.30 -3.26
CA TYR A 32 -14.66 7.89 -4.41
C TYR A 32 -15.53 9.04 -4.93
N MET A 33 -14.98 10.26 -4.91
CA MET A 33 -15.75 11.47 -5.22
C MET A 33 -15.72 11.86 -6.70
N GLU A 34 -14.79 11.30 -7.47
CA GLU A 34 -14.63 11.61 -8.88
C GLU A 34 -15.52 10.75 -9.77
N GLN A 35 -15.91 11.27 -10.93
CA GLN A 35 -16.74 10.53 -11.90
C GLN A 35 -15.92 9.57 -12.77
N VAL A 36 -14.62 9.85 -12.92
CA VAL A 36 -13.74 9.14 -13.84
C VAL A 36 -12.47 8.77 -13.09
N TYR A 37 -11.89 7.62 -13.42
CA TYR A 37 -10.62 7.18 -12.86
C TYR A 37 -9.66 6.78 -13.98
N TYR A 38 -8.36 6.95 -13.70
CA TYR A 38 -7.29 6.50 -14.59
C TYR A 38 -7.06 5.00 -14.47
N VAL A 39 -6.95 4.32 -15.61
CA VAL A 39 -6.68 2.88 -15.69
C VAL A 39 -5.16 2.67 -15.67
N ARG A 40 -4.66 2.18 -14.53
CA ARG A 40 -3.23 1.88 -14.38
C ARG A 40 -2.83 0.71 -15.29
N LYS A 41 -1.62 0.76 -15.85
CA LYS A 41 -1.07 -0.32 -16.68
C LYS A 41 -1.07 -1.68 -15.94
N CYS A 42 -0.83 -1.68 -14.64
CA CYS A 42 -0.82 -2.91 -13.84
C CYS A 42 -2.22 -3.52 -13.60
N TYR A 43 -3.32 -2.81 -13.86
CA TYR A 43 -4.65 -3.32 -13.56
C TYR A 43 -5.01 -4.56 -14.37
N SER A 44 -4.69 -4.59 -15.67
CA SER A 44 -4.94 -5.77 -16.50
C SER A 44 -4.13 -6.98 -16.03
N GLU A 45 -2.85 -6.79 -15.72
CA GLU A 45 -1.99 -7.86 -15.20
C GLU A 45 -2.51 -8.42 -13.87
N TYR A 46 -2.91 -7.56 -12.93
CA TYR A 46 -3.47 -8.01 -11.65
C TYR A 46 -4.81 -8.69 -11.82
N TYR A 47 -5.65 -8.22 -12.73
CA TYR A 47 -6.93 -8.86 -13.05
C TYR A 47 -6.71 -10.29 -13.53
N ASP A 48 -5.77 -10.48 -14.46
CA ASP A 48 -5.43 -11.77 -15.04
C ASP A 48 -4.83 -12.73 -13.99
N ILE A 49 -3.97 -12.22 -13.09
CA ILE A 49 -3.42 -13.01 -11.98
C ILE A 49 -4.53 -13.44 -11.02
N VAL A 50 -5.40 -12.51 -10.61
CA VAL A 50 -6.52 -12.81 -9.70
C VAL A 50 -7.44 -13.86 -10.32
N LEU A 51 -7.82 -13.71 -11.60
CA LEU A 51 -8.68 -14.69 -12.27
C LEU A 51 -8.05 -16.08 -12.33
N ARG A 52 -6.75 -16.18 -12.61
CA ARG A 52 -6.05 -17.46 -12.63
C ARG A 52 -6.09 -18.14 -11.25
N LEU A 53 -5.83 -17.39 -10.19
CA LEU A 53 -5.92 -17.90 -8.82
C LEU A 53 -7.34 -18.37 -8.48
N LEU A 54 -8.36 -17.63 -8.92
CA LEU A 54 -9.75 -18.05 -8.76
C LEU A 54 -10.05 -19.34 -9.56
N ASP A 55 -9.55 -19.48 -10.78
CA ASP A 55 -9.71 -20.70 -11.59
C ASP A 55 -8.98 -21.91 -10.95
N GLU A 56 -7.89 -21.67 -10.21
CA GLU A 56 -7.19 -22.67 -9.38
C GLU A 56 -7.94 -23.05 -8.08
N GLN A 57 -9.19 -22.57 -7.93
CA GLN A 57 -10.09 -22.83 -6.80
C GLN A 57 -9.58 -22.38 -5.43
N VAL A 58 -8.80 -21.30 -5.38
CA VAL A 58 -8.54 -20.64 -4.09
C VAL A 58 -9.84 -20.06 -3.52
N GLU A 59 -9.99 -20.10 -2.21
CA GLU A 59 -11.18 -19.57 -1.52
C GLU A 59 -11.25 -18.04 -1.63
N SER A 60 -10.10 -17.38 -1.47
CA SER A 60 -10.05 -15.93 -1.49
C SER A 60 -8.70 -15.38 -1.91
N VAL A 61 -8.70 -14.36 -2.77
CA VAL A 61 -7.51 -13.58 -3.11
C VAL A 61 -7.56 -12.24 -2.39
N THR A 62 -6.49 -11.85 -1.71
CA THR A 62 -6.38 -10.51 -1.10
C THR A 62 -5.45 -9.63 -1.93
N VAL A 63 -5.99 -8.56 -2.50
CA VAL A 63 -5.22 -7.50 -3.16
C VAL A 63 -4.95 -6.39 -2.15
N THR A 64 -3.67 -6.13 -1.87
CA THR A 64 -3.23 -5.25 -0.80
C THR A 64 -2.05 -4.35 -1.19
N GLY A 65 -1.53 -3.56 -0.26
CA GLY A 65 -0.43 -2.62 -0.47
C GLY A 65 -0.69 -1.26 0.15
N THR A 66 0.24 -0.33 -0.03
CA THR A 66 0.25 1.01 0.60
C THR A 66 -1.11 1.71 0.49
N PRO A 67 -1.68 2.25 1.58
CA PRO A 67 -2.96 2.98 1.53
C PRO A 67 -2.88 4.16 0.55
N GLY A 68 -3.79 4.24 -0.43
CA GLY A 68 -3.88 5.38 -1.37
C GLY A 68 -3.31 5.14 -2.78
N ILE A 69 -2.86 3.92 -3.08
CA ILE A 69 -2.32 3.55 -4.41
C ILE A 69 -3.38 3.12 -5.44
N GLY A 70 -4.67 3.18 -5.09
CA GLY A 70 -5.77 2.83 -6.02
C GLY A 70 -6.23 1.37 -5.99
N LYS A 71 -6.19 0.68 -4.84
CA LYS A 71 -6.74 -0.68 -4.69
C LYS A 71 -8.26 -0.72 -4.87
N SER A 72 -8.98 0.23 -4.26
CA SER A 72 -10.43 0.31 -4.39
C SER A 72 -10.84 0.78 -5.80
N VAL A 73 -10.00 1.57 -6.48
CA VAL A 73 -10.17 1.89 -7.90
C VAL A 73 -9.95 0.63 -8.77
N PHE A 74 -8.98 -0.21 -8.41
CA PHE A 74 -8.80 -1.51 -9.06
C PHE A 74 -10.01 -2.45 -8.84
N LEU A 75 -10.69 -2.41 -7.69
CA LEU A 75 -11.97 -3.11 -7.51
C LEU A 75 -12.98 -2.67 -8.57
N ALA A 76 -13.13 -1.37 -8.82
CA ALA A 76 -14.05 -0.86 -9.83
C ALA A 76 -13.71 -1.38 -11.24
N TYR A 77 -12.42 -1.35 -11.62
CA TYR A 77 -11.94 -1.92 -12.87
C TYR A 77 -12.21 -3.44 -12.95
N PHE A 78 -11.88 -4.18 -11.90
CA PHE A 78 -12.12 -5.62 -11.80
C PHE A 78 -13.61 -5.93 -11.96
N PHE A 79 -14.48 -5.22 -11.25
CA PHE A 79 -15.92 -5.37 -11.34
C PHE A 79 -16.43 -5.13 -12.76
N GLN A 80 -16.02 -4.03 -13.40
CA GLN A 80 -16.48 -3.69 -14.75
C GLN A 80 -16.05 -4.74 -15.77
N ARG A 81 -14.79 -5.18 -15.73
CA ARG A 81 -14.24 -6.20 -16.65
C ARG A 81 -14.85 -7.59 -16.38
N TYR A 82 -14.95 -7.99 -15.11
CA TYR A 82 -15.54 -9.28 -14.76
C TYR A 82 -17.01 -9.35 -15.14
N SER A 83 -17.77 -8.29 -14.87
CA SER A 83 -19.20 -8.23 -15.18
C SER A 83 -19.50 -8.09 -16.69
N SER A 84 -18.56 -7.55 -17.49
CA SER A 84 -18.68 -7.58 -18.96
C SER A 84 -18.47 -8.99 -19.51
N GLN A 85 -17.48 -9.72 -18.99
CA GLN A 85 -17.11 -11.06 -19.44
C GLN A 85 -18.04 -12.16 -18.91
N ASN A 86 -18.64 -11.97 -17.73
CA ASN A 86 -19.41 -13.00 -17.03
C ASN A 86 -20.84 -12.53 -16.73
N LYS A 87 -21.67 -12.38 -17.77
CA LYS A 87 -23.03 -11.82 -17.64
C LYS A 87 -23.97 -12.62 -16.74
N GLU A 88 -23.78 -13.92 -16.68
CA GLU A 88 -24.58 -14.83 -15.84
C GLU A 88 -24.08 -14.90 -14.39
N ALA A 89 -22.87 -14.41 -14.10
CA ALA A 89 -22.35 -14.39 -12.75
C ALA A 89 -23.11 -13.38 -11.89
N THR A 90 -23.41 -13.80 -10.66
CA THR A 90 -23.88 -12.92 -9.60
C THR A 90 -22.67 -12.42 -8.83
N ILE A 91 -22.56 -11.11 -8.68
CA ILE A 91 -21.45 -10.49 -7.94
C ILE A 91 -22.03 -9.83 -6.70
N ILE A 92 -21.50 -10.14 -5.53
CA ILE A 92 -21.82 -9.44 -4.30
C ILE A 92 -20.65 -8.53 -3.95
N THR A 93 -20.88 -7.22 -4.00
CA THR A 93 -19.90 -6.24 -3.55
C THR A 93 -20.25 -5.78 -2.15
N ALA A 94 -19.26 -5.61 -1.28
CA ALA A 94 -19.49 -5.05 0.05
C ALA A 94 -18.32 -4.18 0.51
N SER A 95 -18.61 -3.18 1.34
CA SER A 95 -17.56 -2.38 1.98
C SER A 95 -17.53 -2.60 3.48
N PHE A 96 -16.32 -2.57 4.03
CA PHE A 96 -16.03 -2.78 5.44
C PHE A 96 -15.24 -1.61 6.01
N THR A 97 -15.44 -1.31 7.28
CA THR A 97 -14.50 -0.45 8.04
C THR A 97 -13.20 -1.21 8.32
N ARG A 98 -12.19 -0.50 8.81
CA ARG A 98 -10.91 -1.09 9.25
C ARG A 98 -11.06 -2.10 10.37
N GLU A 99 -12.07 -1.92 11.20
CA GLU A 99 -12.48 -2.82 12.29
C GLU A 99 -13.40 -3.95 11.80
N SER A 100 -13.42 -4.19 10.48
CA SER A 100 -14.18 -5.28 9.86
C SER A 100 -15.69 -5.20 10.04
N LYS A 101 -16.23 -3.98 10.17
CA LYS A 101 -17.69 -3.76 10.20
C LYS A 101 -18.21 -3.50 8.80
N MET A 102 -19.13 -4.35 8.34
CA MET A 102 -19.80 -4.17 7.05
C MET A 102 -20.64 -2.88 7.04
N ARG A 103 -20.59 -2.11 5.95
CA ARG A 103 -21.29 -0.81 5.82
C ARG A 103 -22.38 -0.82 4.76
N LYS A 104 -22.11 -1.41 3.60
CA LYS A 104 -23.01 -1.48 2.44
C LYS A 104 -22.76 -2.79 1.70
N VAL A 105 -23.83 -3.41 1.22
CA VAL A 105 -23.82 -4.56 0.31
C VAL A 105 -24.64 -4.21 -0.92
N VAL A 106 -24.13 -4.59 -2.09
CA VAL A 106 -24.85 -4.48 -3.37
C VAL A 106 -24.67 -5.78 -4.14
N VAL A 107 -25.77 -6.30 -4.66
CA VAL A 107 -25.83 -7.52 -5.47
C VAL A 107 -26.02 -7.12 -6.92
N TRP A 108 -25.21 -7.70 -7.79
CA TRP A 108 -25.16 -7.38 -9.21
C TRP A 108 -25.38 -8.61 -10.08
N LYS A 109 -26.10 -8.45 -11.19
CA LYS A 109 -26.20 -9.45 -12.26
C LYS A 109 -26.15 -8.78 -13.62
N GLY A 110 -25.27 -9.24 -14.49
CA GLY A 110 -25.06 -8.65 -15.83
C GLY A 110 -24.65 -7.16 -15.83
N GLY A 111 -24.12 -6.66 -14.71
CA GLY A 111 -23.73 -5.25 -14.52
C GLY A 111 -24.85 -4.36 -13.98
N LYS A 112 -26.00 -4.94 -13.62
CA LYS A 112 -27.14 -4.21 -13.03
C LYS A 112 -27.33 -4.59 -11.57
N ILE A 113 -27.76 -3.63 -10.77
CA ILE A 113 -28.11 -3.86 -9.36
C ILE A 113 -29.41 -4.66 -9.30
N VAL A 114 -29.41 -5.74 -8.52
CA VAL A 114 -30.59 -6.57 -8.24
C VAL A 114 -31.01 -6.52 -6.78
N GLY A 115 -30.15 -5.98 -5.90
CA GLY A 115 -30.47 -5.71 -4.50
C GLY A 115 -29.38 -4.90 -3.81
N GLU A 116 -29.75 -4.11 -2.81
CA GLU A 116 -28.81 -3.37 -1.97
C GLU A 116 -29.29 -3.25 -0.52
N ALA A 117 -28.35 -3.15 0.41
CA ALA A 117 -28.61 -2.93 1.83
C ALA A 117 -27.47 -2.12 2.46
N LYS A 118 -27.77 -1.30 3.48
CA LYS A 118 -26.79 -0.41 4.12
C LYS A 118 -27.06 -0.18 5.60
N ASN A 119 -26.00 0.14 6.35
CA ASN A 119 -26.02 0.69 7.70
C ASN A 119 -26.71 -0.16 8.80
N GLN A 120 -27.03 -1.43 8.53
CA GLN A 120 -27.61 -2.38 9.49
C GLN A 120 -27.21 -3.82 9.13
N SER A 121 -26.75 -4.63 10.10
CA SER A 121 -26.26 -5.98 9.78
C SER A 121 -27.38 -6.89 9.27
N LEU A 122 -28.53 -6.92 9.96
CA LEU A 122 -29.61 -7.86 9.63
C LEU A 122 -30.10 -7.76 8.16
N PRO A 123 -30.42 -6.58 7.60
CA PRO A 123 -30.82 -6.49 6.19
C PRO A 123 -29.71 -6.85 5.21
N MET A 124 -28.45 -6.58 5.56
CA MET A 124 -27.30 -6.96 4.72
C MET A 124 -27.09 -8.48 4.73
N ASP A 125 -27.16 -9.10 5.90
CA ASP A 125 -27.03 -10.55 6.07
C ASP A 125 -28.20 -11.30 5.39
N GLU A 126 -29.42 -10.77 5.49
CA GLU A 126 -30.60 -11.33 4.82
C GLU A 126 -30.47 -11.26 3.29
N LEU A 127 -29.99 -10.13 2.76
CA LEU A 127 -29.74 -9.96 1.32
C LEU A 127 -28.69 -10.96 0.82
N ILE A 128 -27.59 -11.11 1.55
CA ILE A 128 -26.52 -12.07 1.23
C ILE A 128 -27.10 -13.50 1.24
N TRP A 129 -27.75 -13.89 2.34
CA TRP A 129 -28.32 -15.23 2.51
C TRP A 129 -29.31 -15.61 1.41
N LYS A 130 -30.22 -14.69 1.08
CA LYS A 130 -31.21 -14.88 0.01
C LYS A 130 -30.51 -15.09 -1.34
N THR A 131 -29.52 -14.24 -1.65
CA THR A 131 -28.76 -14.32 -2.90
C THR A 131 -27.99 -15.64 -3.01
N GLU A 132 -27.28 -16.05 -1.95
CA GLU A 132 -26.56 -17.32 -1.93
C GLU A 132 -27.49 -18.52 -2.15
N THR A 133 -28.66 -18.49 -1.51
CA THR A 133 -29.67 -19.55 -1.63
C THR A 133 -30.20 -19.65 -3.06
N GLU A 134 -30.52 -18.51 -3.68
CA GLU A 134 -31.01 -18.44 -5.06
C GLU A 134 -29.95 -18.94 -6.06
N VAL A 135 -28.69 -18.49 -5.93
CA VAL A 135 -27.61 -18.95 -6.81
C VAL A 135 -27.35 -20.45 -6.64
N ARG A 136 -27.37 -20.95 -5.40
CA ARG A 136 -27.19 -22.39 -5.12
C ARG A 136 -28.32 -23.22 -5.74
N ALA A 137 -29.56 -22.75 -5.69
CA ALA A 137 -30.69 -23.41 -6.34
C ALA A 137 -30.53 -23.44 -7.86
N GLN A 138 -30.11 -22.33 -8.47
CA GLN A 138 -29.85 -22.24 -9.91
C GLN A 138 -28.71 -23.16 -10.36
N VAL A 139 -27.62 -23.25 -9.60
CA VAL A 139 -26.49 -24.16 -9.87
C VAL A 139 -26.97 -25.62 -9.85
N LYS A 140 -27.70 -26.03 -8.80
CA LYS A 140 -28.22 -27.39 -8.68
C LYS A 140 -29.16 -27.75 -9.83
N GLN A 141 -30.05 -26.84 -10.20
CA GLN A 141 -30.97 -27.07 -11.31
C GLN A 141 -30.21 -27.26 -12.63
N GLU A 142 -29.20 -26.44 -12.90
CA GLU A 142 -28.40 -26.59 -14.12
C GLU A 142 -27.52 -27.83 -14.13
N GLU A 143 -26.95 -28.21 -12.99
CA GLU A 143 -26.20 -29.45 -12.84
C GLU A 143 -27.09 -30.66 -13.15
N CYS A 144 -28.33 -30.68 -12.64
CA CYS A 144 -29.31 -31.72 -12.95
C CYS A 144 -29.68 -31.77 -14.44
N VAL A 145 -29.77 -30.62 -15.12
CA VAL A 145 -30.21 -30.53 -16.52
C VAL A 145 -29.07 -30.80 -17.50
N ARG A 146 -27.86 -30.29 -17.22
CA ARG A 146 -26.72 -30.30 -18.15
C ARG A 146 -25.62 -31.29 -17.78
N GLY A 147 -25.70 -31.90 -16.59
CA GLY A 147 -24.68 -32.83 -16.09
C GLY A 147 -23.31 -32.19 -15.84
N MET A 148 -23.25 -30.85 -15.76
CA MET A 148 -22.03 -30.09 -15.54
C MET A 148 -22.26 -29.06 -14.43
N VAL A 149 -21.30 -28.96 -13.50
CA VAL A 149 -21.26 -27.87 -12.51
C VAL A 149 -20.77 -26.60 -13.22
N PRO A 150 -21.56 -25.53 -13.30
CA PRO A 150 -21.10 -24.27 -13.89
C PRO A 150 -19.91 -23.70 -13.12
N LYS A 151 -18.96 -23.03 -13.82
CA LYS A 151 -17.93 -22.18 -13.18
C LYS A 151 -18.57 -21.22 -12.17
N ALA A 152 -17.81 -20.81 -11.15
CA ALA A 152 -18.25 -20.00 -10.01
C ALA A 152 -19.27 -18.91 -10.40
N ARG A 153 -20.56 -19.17 -10.10
CA ARG A 153 -21.67 -18.27 -10.43
C ARG A 153 -21.89 -17.17 -9.39
N LEU A 154 -21.13 -17.22 -8.30
CA LEU A 154 -21.14 -16.26 -7.23
C LEU A 154 -19.71 -15.82 -6.92
N LEU A 155 -19.47 -14.52 -7.02
CA LEU A 155 -18.19 -13.91 -6.67
C LEU A 155 -18.41 -12.77 -5.67
N TYR A 156 -17.63 -12.75 -4.60
CA TYR A 156 -17.60 -11.65 -3.64
C TYR A 156 -16.46 -10.68 -3.96
N LEU A 157 -16.75 -9.38 -3.99
CA LEU A 157 -15.76 -8.31 -4.14
C LEU A 157 -15.84 -7.36 -2.94
N TYR A 158 -14.85 -7.40 -2.06
CA TYR A 158 -14.88 -6.65 -0.80
C TYR A 158 -13.88 -5.48 -0.80
N ASP A 159 -14.35 -4.28 -0.46
CA ASP A 159 -13.49 -3.13 -0.17
C ASP A 159 -13.34 -2.96 1.35
N GLY A 160 -12.13 -3.15 1.86
CA GLY A 160 -11.83 -3.22 3.28
C GLY A 160 -11.78 -4.65 3.84
N PRO A 161 -11.21 -4.85 5.03
CA PRO A 161 -10.96 -6.17 5.58
C PRO A 161 -12.23 -6.78 6.21
N PRO A 162 -12.74 -7.93 5.73
CA PRO A 162 -13.85 -8.60 6.39
C PRO A 162 -13.38 -9.29 7.68
N ASN A 163 -14.33 -9.71 8.52
CA ASN A 163 -13.99 -10.62 9.62
C ASN A 163 -13.61 -11.98 9.04
N ASP A 164 -14.44 -12.55 8.16
CA ASP A 164 -14.25 -13.89 7.64
C ASP A 164 -14.55 -13.93 6.13
N SER A 165 -13.93 -14.87 5.43
CA SER A 165 -14.28 -15.16 4.03
C SER A 165 -15.68 -15.79 3.95
N PRO A 166 -16.44 -15.56 2.87
CA PRO A 166 -17.69 -16.26 2.64
C PRO A 166 -17.46 -17.77 2.53
N VAL A 167 -18.41 -18.58 3.01
CA VAL A 167 -18.30 -20.04 3.03
C VAL A 167 -18.85 -20.61 1.72
N GLY A 168 -18.03 -21.41 1.02
CA GLY A 168 -18.47 -22.09 -0.20
C GLY A 168 -18.64 -21.17 -1.42
N ALA A 169 -18.03 -19.99 -1.39
CA ALA A 169 -17.97 -19.05 -2.50
C ALA A 169 -16.59 -18.41 -2.58
N GLN A 170 -16.22 -17.93 -3.77
CA GLN A 170 -14.95 -17.27 -3.98
C GLN A 170 -15.03 -15.78 -3.67
N MET A 171 -13.91 -15.21 -3.21
CA MET A 171 -13.82 -13.80 -2.84
C MET A 171 -12.55 -13.14 -3.35
N VAL A 172 -12.66 -11.88 -3.77
CA VAL A 172 -11.53 -10.96 -3.89
C VAL A 172 -11.68 -9.85 -2.86
N CYS A 173 -10.70 -9.70 -1.98
CA CYS A 173 -10.66 -8.66 -0.95
C CYS A 173 -9.63 -7.60 -1.31
N PHE A 174 -10.05 -6.35 -1.41
CA PHE A 174 -9.23 -5.18 -1.69
C PHE A 174 -9.06 -4.41 -0.39
N THR A 175 -7.89 -4.46 0.22
CA THR A 175 -7.70 -3.84 1.55
C THR A 175 -6.28 -3.38 1.77
N SER A 176 -6.10 -2.31 2.54
CA SER A 176 -4.77 -1.96 3.05
C SER A 176 -4.29 -3.00 4.05
N PRO A 177 -2.97 -3.08 4.32
CA PRO A 177 -2.42 -3.99 5.32
C PRO A 177 -3.20 -3.90 6.63
N ASN A 178 -3.75 -5.04 7.05
CA ASN A 178 -4.58 -5.16 8.24
C ASN A 178 -4.15 -6.41 8.99
N ALA A 179 -3.54 -6.24 10.17
CA ALA A 179 -2.90 -7.36 10.85
C ALA A 179 -3.89 -8.43 11.30
N SER A 180 -5.11 -8.03 11.73
CA SER A 180 -6.15 -8.98 12.11
C SER A 180 -6.58 -9.86 10.94
N TRP A 181 -6.79 -9.26 9.76
CA TRP A 181 -7.11 -10.00 8.54
C TRP A 181 -5.94 -10.89 8.10
N PHE A 182 -4.72 -10.36 8.10
CA PHE A 182 -3.54 -11.11 7.64
C PHE A 182 -3.20 -12.27 8.58
N ALA A 183 -3.42 -12.12 9.88
CA ALA A 183 -3.28 -13.21 10.84
C ALA A 183 -4.26 -14.36 10.56
N LYS A 184 -5.44 -14.06 9.99
CA LYS A 184 -6.39 -15.09 9.53
C LYS A 184 -5.93 -15.74 8.23
N LEU A 185 -5.41 -14.96 7.27
CA LEU A 185 -4.90 -15.48 6.00
C LEU A 185 -3.73 -16.46 6.19
N LYS A 186 -2.79 -16.16 7.10
CA LYS A 186 -1.63 -17.03 7.39
C LYS A 186 -2.00 -18.44 7.88
N LYS A 187 -3.23 -18.63 8.37
CA LYS A 187 -3.71 -19.93 8.86
C LYS A 187 -4.20 -20.85 7.74
N THR A 188 -4.31 -20.35 6.49
CA THR A 188 -4.94 -21.08 5.40
C THR A 188 -4.14 -20.90 4.10
N PRO A 189 -3.49 -21.95 3.56
CA PRO A 189 -2.66 -21.85 2.35
C PRO A 189 -3.46 -21.52 1.07
N MET A 190 -4.79 -21.62 1.09
CA MET A 190 -5.69 -21.33 -0.04
C MET A 190 -6.09 -19.84 -0.14
N ARG A 191 -5.29 -18.92 0.43
CA ARG A 191 -5.64 -17.50 0.52
C ARG A 191 -4.49 -16.55 0.15
N PRO A 192 -4.10 -16.48 -1.13
CA PRO A 192 -2.96 -15.70 -1.60
C PRO A 192 -3.12 -14.19 -1.37
N GLN A 193 -1.98 -13.52 -1.18
CA GLN A 193 -1.87 -12.07 -1.05
C GLN A 193 -1.11 -11.50 -2.25
N LEU A 194 -1.70 -10.49 -2.89
CA LEU A 194 -1.10 -9.77 -4.01
C LEU A 194 -0.88 -8.32 -3.60
N PHE A 195 0.38 -7.90 -3.47
CA PHE A 195 0.72 -6.51 -3.18
C PHE A 195 0.72 -5.73 -4.48
N MET A 196 0.01 -4.60 -4.55
CA MET A 196 0.01 -3.70 -5.71
C MET A 196 1.19 -2.71 -5.65
N PRO A 197 1.77 -2.33 -6.80
CA PRO A 197 2.88 -1.38 -6.85
C PRO A 197 2.43 0.04 -6.51
N LEU A 198 3.39 0.83 -6.02
CA LEU A 198 3.30 2.29 -5.98
C LEU A 198 3.15 2.87 -7.39
N TRP A 199 2.77 4.12 -7.47
CA TRP A 199 2.81 4.87 -8.73
C TRP A 199 4.21 5.41 -8.96
N ASP A 200 4.68 5.39 -10.19
CA ASP A 200 5.85 6.18 -10.58
C ASP A 200 5.44 7.62 -10.91
N LEU A 201 6.42 8.51 -11.06
CA LEU A 201 6.17 9.94 -11.30
C LEU A 201 5.49 10.18 -12.65
N GLU A 202 5.90 9.44 -13.68
CA GLU A 202 5.36 9.58 -15.04
C GLU A 202 3.90 9.12 -15.07
N GLU A 203 3.58 7.97 -14.44
CA GLU A 203 2.22 7.45 -14.29
C GLU A 203 1.30 8.46 -13.58
N LEU A 204 1.79 9.13 -12.53
CA LEU A 204 1.02 10.16 -11.83
C LEU A 204 0.73 11.38 -12.70
N GLN A 205 1.73 11.86 -13.44
CA GLN A 205 1.58 13.02 -14.32
C GLN A 205 0.59 12.72 -15.45
N ILE A 206 0.76 11.58 -16.14
CA ILE A 206 -0.16 11.11 -17.19
C ILE A 206 -1.57 10.99 -16.64
N ALA A 207 -1.76 10.30 -15.52
CA ALA A 207 -3.09 10.10 -14.98
C ALA A 207 -3.81 11.40 -14.67
N ALA A 208 -3.06 12.37 -14.19
CA ALA A 208 -3.61 13.64 -13.76
C ALA A 208 -3.96 14.55 -14.96
N GLU A 209 -3.24 14.43 -16.08
CA GLU A 209 -3.63 14.98 -17.38
C GLU A 209 -4.88 14.29 -17.93
N GLU A 210 -4.91 12.96 -17.93
CA GLU A 210 -6.00 12.15 -18.49
C GLU A 210 -7.32 12.34 -17.75
N VAL A 211 -7.29 12.52 -16.42
CA VAL A 211 -8.49 12.83 -15.63
C VAL A 211 -8.73 14.34 -15.49
N ASN A 212 -7.98 15.16 -16.25
CA ASN A 212 -8.11 16.62 -16.34
C ASN A 212 -8.18 17.32 -14.97
N LEU A 213 -7.28 16.94 -14.07
CA LEU A 213 -7.23 17.52 -12.73
C LEU A 213 -6.73 18.96 -12.80
N THR A 214 -7.54 19.90 -12.31
CA THR A 214 -7.09 21.27 -12.04
C THR A 214 -6.83 21.43 -10.55
N MET A 215 -5.57 21.61 -10.14
CA MET A 215 -5.27 22.00 -8.76
C MET A 215 -5.86 23.39 -8.49
N SER A 216 -6.56 23.55 -7.37
CA SER A 216 -6.85 24.89 -6.88
C SER A 216 -5.51 25.59 -6.57
N ALA A 217 -5.24 26.71 -7.22
CA ALA A 217 -4.10 27.54 -6.89
C ALA A 217 -4.27 28.03 -5.45
N SER A 218 -3.47 27.51 -4.50
CA SER A 218 -3.07 28.18 -3.23
C SER A 218 -2.56 27.23 -2.13
N LEU A 219 -1.44 26.53 -2.37
CA LEU A 219 -0.64 25.96 -1.27
C LEU A 219 0.64 26.74 -0.99
N TRP A 220 1.26 27.34 -2.01
CA TRP A 220 2.60 27.91 -1.86
C TRP A 220 2.66 29.43 -1.72
N ASP A 221 1.56 30.18 -1.74
CA ASP A 221 1.60 31.61 -1.41
C ASP A 221 2.15 31.88 -0.01
N LYS A 222 1.99 30.93 0.93
CA LYS A 222 2.56 31.03 2.28
C LYS A 222 4.02 30.59 2.40
N VAL A 223 4.47 29.61 1.63
CA VAL A 223 5.88 29.17 1.67
C VAL A 223 6.77 30.11 0.85
N ARG A 224 6.24 30.73 -0.21
CA ARG A 224 6.92 31.78 -0.97
C ARG A 224 7.26 32.98 -0.06
N ASN A 225 6.41 33.28 0.93
CA ASN A 225 6.66 34.34 1.91
C ASN A 225 7.82 34.07 2.89
N GLU A 226 8.25 32.82 3.07
CA GLU A 226 9.43 32.50 3.90
C GLU A 226 10.75 32.54 3.11
N ARG A 227 10.69 32.39 1.79
CA ARG A 227 11.85 32.60 0.91
C ARG A 227 11.71 33.93 0.19
N LYS A 228 12.11 35.02 0.86
CA LYS A 228 12.43 36.29 0.19
C LYS A 228 13.54 36.05 -0.85
N ARG A 229 13.15 35.69 -2.07
CA ARG A 229 13.88 35.98 -3.30
C ARG A 229 12.86 36.56 -4.25
N GLU A 230 13.16 37.77 -4.68
CA GLU A 230 12.51 38.46 -5.78
C GLU A 230 12.46 37.53 -6.98
N ILE A 231 11.30 36.94 -7.23
CA ILE A 231 10.97 36.27 -8.49
C ILE A 231 9.71 36.98 -8.95
N GLU A 232 9.81 37.61 -10.11
CA GLU A 232 8.69 38.28 -10.77
C GLU A 232 7.48 37.33 -10.91
N PRO A 233 6.25 37.85 -10.90
CA PRO A 233 5.02 37.06 -10.82
C PRO A 233 4.64 36.40 -12.15
N ASN A 234 5.61 35.86 -12.88
CA ASN A 234 5.39 35.19 -14.15
C ASN A 234 6.18 33.88 -14.17
N ASP A 235 5.62 32.87 -13.50
CA ASP A 235 5.76 31.45 -13.82
C ASP A 235 4.79 30.70 -12.89
N GLY A 236 3.60 30.43 -13.41
CA GLY A 236 2.68 29.54 -12.72
C GLY A 236 3.35 28.18 -12.59
N LEU A 237 3.62 27.73 -11.36
CA LEU A 237 4.08 26.36 -11.11
C LEU A 237 3.16 25.43 -11.92
N MET A 238 3.71 24.70 -12.88
CA MET A 238 2.89 23.80 -13.66
C MET A 238 2.36 22.72 -12.73
N PHE A 239 1.17 22.23 -13.03
CA PHE A 239 0.54 21.15 -12.28
C PHE A 239 1.46 19.92 -12.12
N ALA A 240 2.31 19.65 -13.12
CA ALA A 240 3.38 18.66 -13.09
C ALA A 240 4.46 18.90 -12.01
N ASP A 241 4.81 20.17 -11.73
CA ASP A 241 5.81 20.54 -10.71
C ASP A 241 5.28 20.25 -9.29
N GLU A 242 3.99 20.48 -9.06
CA GLU A 242 3.34 20.18 -7.78
C GLU A 242 3.27 18.66 -7.56
N ILE A 243 2.98 17.88 -8.60
CA ILE A 243 3.02 16.41 -8.54
C ILE A 243 4.44 15.92 -8.24
N ASP A 244 5.46 16.43 -8.92
CA ASP A 244 6.86 16.08 -8.67
C ASP A 244 7.26 16.42 -7.21
N MET A 245 6.87 17.59 -6.72
CA MET A 245 7.12 17.97 -5.34
C MET A 245 6.46 17.01 -4.35
N ARG A 246 5.18 16.67 -4.58
CA ARG A 246 4.45 15.73 -3.73
C ARG A 246 5.00 14.32 -3.83
N TYR A 247 5.46 13.90 -4.99
CA TYR A 247 6.13 12.62 -5.18
C TYR A 247 7.39 12.51 -4.31
N LYS A 248 8.19 13.57 -4.22
CA LYS A 248 9.37 13.63 -3.33
C LYS A 248 9.04 13.55 -1.84
N ILE A 249 7.78 13.80 -1.46
CA ILE A 249 7.29 13.73 -0.08
C ILE A 249 6.63 12.37 0.18
N PHE A 250 5.68 11.97 -0.66
CA PHE A 250 4.76 10.86 -0.47
C PHE A 250 5.08 9.61 -1.30
N GLY A 251 6.10 9.61 -2.15
CA GLY A 251 6.70 8.40 -2.73
C GLY A 251 5.73 7.50 -3.50
N GLY A 252 4.97 8.07 -4.44
CA GLY A 252 4.09 7.29 -5.32
C GLY A 252 2.71 6.95 -4.75
N VAL A 253 2.31 7.55 -3.63
CA VAL A 253 0.96 7.40 -3.09
C VAL A 253 0.01 8.37 -3.82
N ALA A 254 -0.73 7.84 -4.80
CA ALA A 254 -1.56 8.65 -5.70
C ALA A 254 -2.59 9.53 -5.00
N ARG A 255 -3.30 9.03 -3.98
CA ARG A 255 -4.27 9.84 -3.24
C ARG A 255 -3.64 11.10 -2.64
N GLU A 256 -2.40 11.04 -2.17
CA GLU A 256 -1.68 12.18 -1.62
C GLU A 256 -1.09 13.07 -2.72
N CYS A 257 -0.55 12.47 -3.79
CA CYS A 257 0.06 13.22 -4.89
C CYS A 257 -0.97 13.97 -5.73
N LEU A 258 -2.13 13.36 -6.01
CA LEU A 258 -3.13 13.88 -6.94
C LEU A 258 -4.29 14.63 -6.27
N SER A 259 -4.35 14.69 -4.93
CA SER A 259 -5.47 15.33 -4.23
C SER A 259 -5.55 16.84 -4.51
N THR A 260 -6.71 17.31 -4.99
CA THR A 260 -7.02 18.74 -5.19
C THR A 260 -7.35 19.48 -3.90
N ASP A 261 -7.49 18.77 -2.78
CA ASP A 261 -7.76 19.31 -1.45
C ASP A 261 -6.47 19.66 -0.71
N ALA A 262 -6.18 20.96 -0.65
CA ALA A 262 -5.00 21.48 0.04
C ALA A 262 -4.98 21.21 1.55
N SER A 263 -6.14 21.18 2.22
CA SER A 263 -6.25 20.84 3.64
C SER A 263 -5.84 19.40 3.87
N PHE A 264 -6.40 18.50 3.08
CA PHE A 264 -6.06 17.08 3.13
C PHE A 264 -4.55 16.87 2.99
N VAL A 265 -3.91 17.48 1.98
CA VAL A 265 -2.46 17.32 1.78
C VAL A 265 -1.65 17.81 2.99
N ARG A 266 -2.04 18.95 3.60
CA ARG A 266 -1.39 19.45 4.83
C ARG A 266 -1.56 18.51 6.01
N GLU A 267 -2.74 17.94 6.18
CA GLU A 267 -3.01 16.95 7.23
C GLU A 267 -2.16 15.69 7.04
N ARG A 268 -2.02 15.21 5.80
CA ARG A 268 -1.16 14.06 5.46
C ARG A 268 0.31 14.36 5.73
N LEU A 269 0.77 15.58 5.44
CA LEU A 269 2.13 16.03 5.80
C LEU A 269 2.35 16.07 7.31
N ALA A 270 1.37 16.59 8.06
CA ALA A 270 1.41 16.60 9.53
C ALA A 270 1.41 15.17 10.10
N LEU A 271 0.70 14.24 9.45
CA LEU A 271 0.68 12.84 9.83
C LEU A 271 2.06 12.18 9.69
N ILE A 272 2.81 12.47 8.63
CA ILE A 272 4.21 12.00 8.47
C ILE A 272 5.05 12.47 9.64
N LYS A 273 5.00 13.76 9.97
CA LYS A 273 5.76 14.33 11.10
C LYS A 273 5.39 13.65 12.41
N LYS A 274 4.08 13.54 12.70
CA LYS A 274 3.57 12.88 13.90
C LYS A 274 4.01 11.41 13.97
N ALA A 275 3.97 10.68 12.85
CA ALA A 275 4.42 9.30 12.79
C ALA A 275 5.91 9.17 13.13
N ILE A 276 6.74 10.07 12.61
CA ILE A 276 8.18 10.12 12.89
C ILE A 276 8.45 10.51 14.35
N ASP A 277 7.73 11.49 14.89
CA ASP A 277 7.89 11.94 16.26
C ASP A 277 7.60 10.81 17.27
N ASN A 278 6.60 9.98 16.96
CA ASN A 278 6.21 8.80 17.74
C ASN A 278 7.22 7.64 17.69
N ILE A 279 8.25 7.72 16.84
CA ILE A 279 9.36 6.76 16.85
C ILE A 279 10.30 7.16 18.00
N GLU A 280 9.88 6.82 19.21
CA GLU A 280 10.63 7.07 20.46
C GLU A 280 11.65 5.96 20.73
N GLU A 281 11.32 4.72 20.36
CA GLU A 281 12.14 3.54 20.60
C GLU A 281 12.38 2.74 19.31
N ILE A 282 13.51 2.01 19.29
CA ILE A 282 13.88 1.12 18.18
C ILE A 282 12.84 0.01 17.95
N THR A 283 12.11 -0.37 18.99
CA THR A 283 11.05 -1.38 18.96
C THR A 283 9.90 -0.95 18.05
N HIS A 284 9.51 0.33 18.07
CA HIS A 284 8.51 0.88 17.14
C HIS A 284 9.03 0.90 15.70
N LEU A 285 10.27 1.35 15.49
CA LEU A 285 10.87 1.31 14.14
C LEU A 285 10.95 -0.13 13.61
N ARG A 286 11.28 -1.08 14.48
CA ARG A 286 11.37 -2.50 14.17
C ARG A 286 10.01 -3.07 13.81
N SER A 287 8.98 -2.87 14.63
CA SER A 287 7.64 -3.39 14.35
C SER A 287 7.05 -2.80 13.06
N ALA A 288 7.33 -1.53 12.77
CA ALA A 288 6.94 -0.87 11.53
C ALA A 288 7.64 -1.46 10.29
N LEU A 289 8.94 -1.74 10.36
CA LEU A 289 9.72 -2.32 9.25
C LEU A 289 9.46 -3.82 9.05
N ASP A 290 9.28 -4.57 10.14
CA ASP A 290 8.93 -6.00 10.11
C ASP A 290 7.47 -6.23 9.66
N GLY A 291 6.70 -5.16 9.41
CA GLY A 291 5.28 -5.25 9.01
C GLY A 291 4.38 -5.89 10.09
N THR A 292 4.84 -5.91 11.34
CA THR A 292 4.13 -6.50 12.48
C THR A 292 3.32 -5.47 13.26
N GLU A 293 3.56 -4.18 13.04
CA GLU A 293 2.83 -3.10 13.71
C GLU A 293 1.49 -2.81 13.02
N THR A 294 0.44 -2.68 13.83
CA THR A 294 -0.94 -2.40 13.42
C THR A 294 -1.25 -0.92 13.26
N LYS A 295 -0.30 -0.03 13.57
CA LYS A 295 -0.56 1.41 13.58
C LYS A 295 -0.47 1.99 12.18
N ASP A 296 -1.62 2.45 11.71
CA ASP A 296 -1.83 3.17 10.44
C ASP A 296 -0.84 4.31 10.18
N LEU A 297 -0.32 4.90 11.25
CA LEU A 297 0.66 5.98 11.22
C LEU A 297 1.96 5.59 10.50
N HIS A 298 2.36 4.32 10.50
CA HIS A 298 3.61 3.92 9.86
C HIS A 298 3.47 3.71 8.35
N HIS A 299 2.26 3.49 7.84
CA HIS A 299 2.02 3.34 6.41
C HIS A 299 2.20 4.63 5.61
N CYS A 300 2.31 5.80 6.26
CA CYS A 300 2.65 7.05 5.57
C CYS A 300 4.17 7.30 5.47
N ILE A 301 5.00 6.46 6.08
CA ILE A 301 6.48 6.56 6.04
C ILE A 301 7.15 5.33 5.46
N PHE A 302 6.54 4.15 5.57
CA PHE A 302 7.01 2.90 4.99
C PHE A 302 5.98 2.39 3.99
N HIS A 303 6.40 2.31 2.73
CA HIS A 303 5.55 1.86 1.63
C HIS A 303 5.92 0.44 1.22
N TYR A 304 4.93 -0.33 0.82
CA TYR A 304 5.10 -1.70 0.35
C TYR A 304 5.37 -1.72 -1.15
N VAL A 305 6.31 -2.57 -1.57
CA VAL A 305 6.63 -2.86 -2.97
C VAL A 305 6.45 -4.36 -3.20
N PRO A 306 5.81 -4.77 -4.31
CA PRO A 306 5.72 -6.19 -4.66
C PRO A 306 7.13 -6.78 -4.79
N ASP A 307 7.37 -7.94 -4.20
CA ASP A 307 8.60 -8.70 -4.45
C ASP A 307 8.42 -9.49 -5.76
N PRO A 308 9.24 -9.26 -6.80
CA PRO A 308 9.14 -9.98 -8.05
C PRO A 308 9.41 -11.49 -7.91
N ASP A 309 10.15 -11.90 -6.88
CA ASP A 309 10.63 -13.28 -6.68
C ASP A 309 10.04 -13.95 -5.42
N GLY A 310 9.25 -13.22 -4.62
CA GLY A 310 8.81 -13.64 -3.28
C GLY A 310 7.31 -13.50 -3.00
N GLU A 311 6.83 -14.26 -2.01
CA GLU A 311 5.43 -14.22 -1.55
C GLU A 311 5.13 -13.01 -0.63
N GLN A 312 6.16 -12.32 -0.13
CA GLN A 312 6.02 -11.21 0.81
C GLN A 312 6.52 -9.89 0.20
N PRO A 313 5.87 -8.76 0.51
CA PRO A 313 6.31 -7.48 0.00
C PRO A 313 7.65 -7.08 0.60
N THR A 314 8.38 -6.25 -0.12
CA THR A 314 9.49 -5.50 0.44
C THR A 314 9.03 -4.11 0.86
N ILE A 315 9.82 -3.44 1.72
CA ILE A 315 9.60 -2.03 2.06
C ILE A 315 10.42 -1.17 1.09
N ALA A 316 9.75 -0.22 0.43
CA ALA A 316 10.39 0.78 -0.43
C ALA A 316 11.43 1.58 0.34
N GLU A 317 12.46 2.09 -0.36
CA GLU A 317 13.30 3.12 0.25
C GLU A 317 12.42 4.34 0.61
N PRO A 318 12.47 4.82 1.87
CA PRO A 318 11.75 6.02 2.25
C PRO A 318 12.13 7.24 1.40
N THR A 319 11.17 8.12 1.14
CA THR A 319 11.40 9.33 0.37
C THR A 319 12.50 10.20 0.98
N THR A 320 13.16 11.04 0.18
CA THR A 320 14.20 11.96 0.68
C THR A 320 13.68 12.83 1.81
N TYR A 321 12.41 13.26 1.75
CA TYR A 321 11.76 14.02 2.79
C TYR A 321 11.65 13.22 4.10
N VAL A 322 11.06 12.02 4.04
CA VAL A 322 10.89 11.12 5.20
C VAL A 322 12.26 10.74 5.78
N LYS A 323 13.21 10.38 4.93
CA LYS A 323 14.59 10.05 5.31
C LYS A 323 15.25 11.17 6.08
N ARG A 324 15.16 12.42 5.59
CA ARG A 324 15.72 13.58 6.31
C ARG A 324 15.10 13.72 7.71
N LEU A 325 13.78 13.67 7.83
CA LEU A 325 13.09 13.82 9.12
C LEU A 325 13.39 12.67 10.09
N LEU A 326 13.38 11.42 9.60
CA LEU A 326 13.80 10.26 10.38
C LEU A 326 15.23 10.42 10.87
N MET A 327 16.14 10.90 10.02
CA MET A 327 17.53 11.16 10.41
C MET A 327 17.63 12.25 11.47
N GLU A 328 16.93 13.38 11.32
CA GLU A 328 16.89 14.44 12.34
C GLU A 328 16.37 13.91 13.68
N ARG A 329 15.34 13.06 13.66
CA ARG A 329 14.78 12.42 14.87
C ARG A 329 15.77 11.44 15.50
N LEU A 330 16.36 10.55 14.70
CA LEU A 330 17.27 9.51 15.17
C LEU A 330 18.63 10.08 15.60
N CYS A 331 19.12 11.18 15.02
CA CYS A 331 20.35 11.83 15.46
C CYS A 331 20.19 12.56 16.81
N LYS A 332 18.94 12.81 17.26
CA LYS A 332 18.64 13.26 18.64
C LYS A 332 18.60 12.12 19.66
N SER A 333 18.63 10.86 19.23
CA SER A 333 18.65 9.69 20.13
C SER A 333 20.06 9.40 20.69
N VAL A 334 20.12 8.74 21.86
CA VAL A 334 21.35 8.45 22.59
C VAL A 334 22.26 7.53 21.77
N THR A 335 23.58 7.77 21.77
CA THR A 335 24.59 7.03 20.97
C THR A 335 24.49 5.49 21.05
N LYS A 336 24.10 4.95 22.22
CA LYS A 336 23.90 3.51 22.42
C LYS A 336 22.74 2.96 21.59
N GLN A 337 21.63 3.69 21.49
CA GLN A 337 20.48 3.31 20.66
C GLN A 337 20.83 3.38 19.16
N ARG A 338 21.59 4.39 18.73
CA ARG A 338 22.01 4.55 17.33
C ARG A 338 22.80 3.37 16.77
N ASN A 339 23.75 2.82 17.54
CA ASN A 339 24.55 1.68 17.10
C ASN A 339 23.71 0.39 17.00
N VAL A 340 22.71 0.21 17.85
CA VAL A 340 21.77 -0.91 17.77
C VAL A 340 20.92 -0.79 16.49
N ILE A 341 20.47 0.42 16.14
CA ILE A 341 19.74 0.69 14.89
C ILE A 341 20.60 0.34 13.68
N ILE A 342 21.85 0.84 13.61
CA ILE A 342 22.74 0.57 12.47
C ILE A 342 22.93 -0.94 12.27
N LYS A 343 23.21 -1.68 13.36
CA LYS A 343 23.41 -3.13 13.32
C LYS A 343 22.18 -3.90 12.86
N TYR A 344 20.98 -3.49 13.28
CA TYR A 344 19.74 -4.15 12.84
C TYR A 344 19.44 -3.90 11.36
N LEU A 345 19.66 -2.67 10.91
CA LEU A 345 19.45 -2.34 9.51
C LEU A 345 20.41 -3.11 8.59
N GLU A 346 21.52 -3.70 9.06
CA GLU A 346 22.58 -4.32 8.21
C GLU A 346 22.03 -5.32 7.19
N ASN A 347 20.98 -6.05 7.57
CA ASN A 347 20.37 -7.10 6.75
C ASN A 347 19.17 -6.62 5.91
N ILE A 348 18.77 -5.35 6.02
CA ILE A 348 17.64 -4.79 5.26
C ILE A 348 18.22 -4.00 4.09
N GLY A 349 18.12 -4.54 2.87
CA GLY A 349 18.66 -3.93 1.65
C GLY A 349 18.20 -2.48 1.46
N ALA A 350 16.89 -2.23 1.56
CA ALA A 350 16.28 -0.90 1.43
C ALA A 350 16.75 0.13 2.49
N ALA A 351 17.32 -0.33 3.60
CA ALA A 351 17.85 0.53 4.65
C ALA A 351 19.34 0.88 4.48
N ALA A 352 20.01 0.42 3.42
CA ALA A 352 21.45 0.64 3.22
C ALA A 352 21.84 2.12 3.24
N SER A 353 21.03 2.95 2.60
CA SER A 353 21.23 4.39 2.55
C SER A 353 20.97 5.07 3.91
N PHE A 354 20.07 4.53 4.73
CA PHE A 354 19.82 4.95 6.12
C PHE A 354 21.00 4.60 7.03
N ARG A 355 21.58 3.40 6.89
CA ARG A 355 22.75 2.96 7.66
C ARG A 355 23.93 3.90 7.51
N GLY A 356 24.30 4.19 6.26
CA GLY A 356 25.43 5.07 5.96
C GLY A 356 25.27 6.46 6.56
N THR A 357 24.05 6.99 6.56
CA THR A 357 23.75 8.32 7.10
C THR A 357 23.75 8.33 8.63
N LEU A 358 23.17 7.32 9.28
CA LEU A 358 23.21 7.15 10.75
C LEU A 358 24.63 6.97 11.27
N PHE A 359 25.44 6.20 10.57
CA PHE A 359 26.86 6.04 10.89
C PHE A 359 27.59 7.38 10.85
N LYS A 360 27.42 8.16 9.78
CA LYS A 360 28.01 9.51 9.65
C LYS A 360 27.58 10.43 10.81
N CYS A 361 26.29 10.48 11.14
CA CYS A 361 25.79 11.24 12.31
C CYS A 361 26.50 10.83 13.62
N GLY A 362 26.73 9.52 13.82
CA GLY A 362 27.46 8.98 14.98
C GLY A 362 28.91 9.43 15.04
N VAL A 363 29.60 9.43 13.90
CA VAL A 363 30.99 9.88 13.77
C VAL A 363 31.10 11.39 14.03
N HIS A 364 30.23 12.21 13.43
CA HIS A 364 30.22 13.66 13.66
C HIS A 364 29.95 14.02 15.12
N GLY A 365 29.02 13.32 15.79
CA GLY A 365 28.77 13.53 17.22
C GLY A 365 29.99 13.24 18.10
N LYS A 366 30.71 12.14 17.83
CA LYS A 366 31.96 11.79 18.55
C LYS A 366 33.12 12.73 18.26
N LEU A 367 33.20 13.27 17.04
CA LEU A 367 34.22 14.26 16.67
C LEU A 367 33.95 15.61 17.35
N HIS A 368 32.68 16.01 17.44
CA HIS A 368 32.27 17.27 18.08
C HIS A 368 32.38 17.24 19.61
N SER A 369 32.23 16.08 20.25
CA SER A 369 32.41 15.93 21.71
C SER A 369 33.88 15.88 22.16
N GLY A 370 34.83 16.13 21.25
CA GLY A 370 36.26 15.96 21.49
C GLY A 370 36.66 14.49 21.46
N CYS A 371 37.32 14.08 20.37
CA CYS A 371 38.04 12.80 20.36
C CYS A 371 39.39 13.01 21.06
N SER A 372 39.56 12.58 22.31
CA SER A 372 40.89 12.40 22.90
C SER A 372 41.57 11.20 22.25
N LYS A 373 42.18 11.40 21.08
CA LYS A 373 43.15 10.45 20.54
C LYS A 373 44.54 10.93 20.93
N ALA A 374 45.10 10.33 21.97
CA ALA A 374 46.55 10.28 22.10
C ALA A 374 47.07 9.44 20.91
N ALA A 375 47.69 10.12 19.95
CA ALA A 375 48.36 9.47 18.84
C ALA A 375 49.75 9.02 19.31
N GLU A 376 49.88 7.78 19.79
CA GLU A 376 51.20 7.14 19.87
C GLU A 376 51.57 6.61 18.48
N TRP A 377 52.47 7.32 17.82
CA TRP A 377 53.08 6.88 16.58
C TRP A 377 54.19 5.87 16.91
N LYS A 378 53.87 4.58 16.89
CA LYS A 378 54.91 3.52 16.82
C LYS A 378 55.04 3.04 15.39
N ARG A 379 56.10 3.51 14.72
CA ARG A 379 56.66 2.82 13.56
C ARG A 379 57.20 1.47 14.03
N SER A 380 56.66 0.37 13.54
CA SER A 380 57.49 -0.82 13.28
C SER A 380 56.83 -1.71 12.24
N HIS A 381 57.65 -2.15 11.30
CA HIS A 381 57.29 -3.09 10.25
C HIS A 381 56.93 -4.44 10.88
N THR A 382 56.01 -5.16 10.22
CA THR A 382 55.77 -6.63 10.24
C THR A 382 54.33 -7.02 10.60
N ILE A 383 53.79 -7.89 9.76
CA ILE A 383 52.46 -8.50 9.73
C ILE A 383 52.21 -9.34 10.99
N GLU A 384 51.09 -9.15 11.69
CA GLU A 384 50.12 -10.19 12.12
C GLU A 384 49.14 -9.70 13.21
N LYS A 385 47.85 -10.03 12.99
CA LYS A 385 46.76 -10.29 13.95
C LYS A 385 46.65 -9.40 15.20
N VAL A 386 45.67 -8.48 15.18
CA VAL A 386 45.16 -7.84 16.41
C VAL A 386 44.09 -8.74 17.05
N HIS A 387 44.45 -9.35 18.18
CA HIS A 387 43.53 -9.98 19.13
C HIS A 387 43.14 -8.94 20.19
N LEU A 388 41.86 -8.58 20.27
CA LEU A 388 41.34 -7.65 21.27
C LEU A 388 41.20 -8.36 22.63
N ARG A 389 42.06 -8.04 23.60
CA ARG A 389 41.84 -8.38 25.02
C ARG A 389 41.30 -7.17 25.77
N ASN A 390 40.18 -7.36 26.46
CA ASN A 390 39.61 -6.42 27.41
C ASN A 390 40.51 -6.30 28.65
N VAL A 391 40.96 -5.09 28.97
CA VAL A 391 41.59 -4.79 30.27
C VAL A 391 40.51 -4.21 31.20
N LYS A 392 40.22 -4.95 32.27
CA LYS A 392 39.46 -4.48 33.43
C LYS A 392 40.33 -3.51 34.23
N THR A 393 39.81 -2.32 34.51
CA THR A 393 40.36 -1.43 35.54
C THR A 393 39.78 -1.83 36.90
N ASN A 394 40.63 -2.26 37.83
CA ASN A 394 40.34 -2.22 39.26
C ASN A 394 41.29 -1.21 39.89
N GLY A 395 40.73 -0.24 40.62
CA GLY A 395 41.49 0.76 41.36
C GLY A 395 41.90 0.29 42.75
N GLY A 396 42.71 1.13 43.41
CA GLY A 396 42.96 1.06 44.84
C GLY A 396 44.39 1.44 45.23
N TRP A 397 44.56 2.72 45.58
CA TRP A 397 45.60 3.39 46.37
C TRP A 397 47.08 3.22 45.99
#